data_AF-A0A7K0YIG5-F1
#
_entry.id   AF-A0A7K0YIG5-F1
#
_cell.length_a   1.000
_cell.length_b   1.000
_cell.length_c   1.000
_cell.angle_alpha   90.00
_cell.angle_beta   90.00
_cell.angle_gamma   90.00
#
_symmetry.space_group_name_H-M   'P 1'
#
loop_
_entity.id
_entity.type
_entity.pdbx_description
1 polymer ?
#
loop_
_entity_poly.entity_id
_entity_poly.type
_entity_poly.pdbx_seq_one_letter_code
_entity_poly.pdbx_strand_id
1 'polypeptide(L)'
;MMWFAVLAGAAGCYALKYVGSIIPAHILEQPIVKRIVLLLPISLLSALVAVQTFATSQTLTLDARVPALAAATVALKFKTPFILVVLIAAVTSAALRYFGLAA
;
A
#
# COMPACT_ATOMS: atom_id res chain seq x y z
N MET A 1 -27.51 -0.17 -1.32
CA MET A 1 -26.78 0.67 -0.34
C MET A 1 -25.37 1.08 -0.76
N MET A 2 -24.65 0.35 -1.62
CA MET A 2 -23.26 0.65 -1.99
C MET A 2 -23.01 2.10 -2.46
N TRP A 3 -23.93 2.66 -3.26
CA TRP A 3 -23.85 4.05 -3.73
C TRP A 3 -23.85 5.10 -2.61
N PHE A 4 -24.59 4.87 -1.52
CA PHE A 4 -24.58 5.77 -0.37
C PHE A 4 -23.22 5.73 0.34
N ALA A 5 -22.58 4.57 0.46
CA ALA A 5 -21.25 4.45 1.03
C ALA A 5 -20.19 5.14 0.17
N VAL A 6 -20.28 5.02 -1.16
CA VAL A 6 -19.39 5.71 -2.10
C VAL A 6 -19.56 7.23 -2.00
N LEU A 7 -20.81 7.72 -2.01
CA LEU A 7 -21.10 9.15 -1.86
C LEU A 7 -20.64 9.70 -0.51
N ALA A 8 -20.85 8.95 0.58
CA ALA A 8 -20.38 9.31 1.91
C ALA A 8 -18.84 9.36 1.98
N GLY A 9 -18.15 8.38 1.37
CA GLY A 9 -16.68 8.38 1.28
C GLY A 9 -16.15 9.57 0.48
N ALA A 10 -16.75 9.86 -0.67
CA ALA A 10 -16.39 11.02 -1.49
C ALA A 10 -16.60 12.34 -0.73
N ALA A 11 -17.74 12.50 -0.06
CA ALA A 11 -18.03 13.67 0.78
C ALA A 11 -17.04 13.78 1.96
N GLY A 12 -16.68 12.66 2.59
CA GLY A 12 -15.69 12.62 3.67
C GLY A 12 -14.30 13.04 3.20
N CYS A 13 -13.83 12.53 2.06
CA CYS A 13 -12.56 12.96 1.46
C CYS A 13 -12.57 14.47 1.12
N TYR A 14 -13.68 14.97 0.60
CA TYR A 14 -13.83 16.39 0.29
C TYR A 14 -13.80 17.26 1.56
N ALA A 15 -14.52 16.87 2.60
CA ALA A 15 -14.53 17.56 3.89
C ALA A 15 -13.12 17.60 4.51
N LEU A 16 -12.38 16.49 4.48
CA LEU A 16 -10.99 16.42 4.95
C LEU A 16 -10.07 17.38 4.19
N LYS A 17 -10.21 17.45 2.85
CA LYS A 17 -9.44 18.39 2.03
C LYS A 17 -9.79 19.85 2.33
N TYR A 18 -11.06 20.14 2.57
CA TYR A 18 -11.53 21.48 2.92
C TYR A 18 -10.98 21.92 4.29
N VAL A 19 -11.06 21.05 5.30
CA VAL A 19 -10.46 21.28 6.61
C VAL A 19 -8.95 21.53 6.47
N GLY A 20 -8.26 20.71 5.68
CA GLY A 20 -6.83 20.88 5.41
C GLY A 20 -6.46 22.22 4.77
N SER A 21 -7.37 22.83 4.00
CA SER A 21 -7.15 24.14 3.38
C SER A 21 -7.33 25.31 4.35
N ILE A 22 -8.05 25.11 5.46
CA ILE A 22 -8.26 26.10 6.53
C ILE A 22 -7.11 26.06 7.56
N ILE A 23 -6.31 24.98 7.57
CA ILE A 23 -5.20 24.84 8.50
C ILE A 23 -4.16 25.95 8.27
N PRO A 24 -3.83 26.75 9.30
CA PRO A 24 -2.84 27.80 9.20
C PRO A 24 -1.43 27.28 8.83
N ALA A 25 -0.74 27.99 7.94
CA ALA A 25 0.61 27.64 7.48
C ALA A 25 1.63 27.45 8.63
N HIS A 26 1.50 28.22 9.71
CA HIS A 26 2.40 28.13 10.87
C HIS A 26 2.40 26.76 11.58
N ILE A 27 1.32 25.97 11.46
CA ILE A 27 1.25 24.61 12.03
C ILE A 27 1.97 23.62 11.12
N LEU A 28 1.88 23.83 9.80
CA LEU A 28 2.48 22.97 8.78
C LEU A 28 3.99 23.19 8.64
N GLU A 29 4.48 24.39 8.97
CA GLU A 29 5.90 24.75 8.96
C GLU A 29 6.70 24.13 10.12
N GLN A 30 6.02 23.57 11.13
CA GLN A 30 6.71 22.87 12.20
C GLN A 30 7.49 21.67 11.64
N PRO A 31 8.78 21.53 11.97
CA PRO A 31 9.64 20.50 11.40
C PRO A 31 9.13 19.07 11.68
N ILE A 32 8.45 18.87 12.80
CA ILE A 32 7.86 17.58 13.19
C ILE A 32 6.66 17.24 12.30
N VAL A 33 5.73 18.18 12.12
CA VAL A 33 4.52 17.98 11.30
C VAL A 33 4.90 17.70 9.86
N LYS A 34 5.82 18.48 9.29
CA LYS A 34 6.33 18.27 7.93
C LYS A 34 6.96 16.88 7.75
N ARG A 35 7.75 16.42 8.72
CA ARG A 35 8.37 15.08 8.66
C ARG A 35 7.33 13.96 8.71
N ILE A 36 6.28 14.09 9.52
CA ILE A 36 5.19 13.11 9.58
C ILE A 36 4.44 13.07 8.26
N VAL A 37 4.06 14.23 7.70
CA VAL A 37 3.32 14.30 6.43
C VAL A 37 4.10 13.67 5.28
N LEU A 38 5.43 13.86 5.23
CA LEU A 38 6.30 13.21 4.24
C LEU A 38 6.37 11.68 4.40
N LEU A 39 6.18 11.17 5.62
CA LEU A 39 6.23 9.74 5.92
C LEU A 39 4.86 9.05 5.83
N LEU A 40 3.75 9.79 5.81
CA LEU A 40 2.41 9.22 5.69
C LEU A 40 2.22 8.37 4.43
N PRO A 41 2.60 8.80 3.22
CA PRO A 41 2.40 7.98 2.02
C PRO A 41 3.13 6.65 2.09
N ILE A 42 4.41 6.66 2.51
CA ILE A 42 5.21 5.44 2.59
C ILE A 42 4.70 4.51 3.70
N SER A 43 4.26 5.04 4.84
CA SER A 43 3.75 4.23 5.95
C SER A 43 2.40 3.61 5.61
N LEU A 44 1.49 4.37 4.99
CA LEU A 44 0.18 3.89 4.54
C LEU A 44 0.31 2.84 3.43
N LEU A 45 1.18 3.08 2.44
CA LEU A 45 1.44 2.10 1.38
C LEU A 45 2.10 0.84 1.96
N SER A 46 3.03 0.98 2.91
CA SER A 46 3.66 -0.18 3.56
C SER A 46 2.65 -0.99 4.39
N ALA A 47 1.77 -0.31 5.12
CA ALA A 47 0.69 -0.96 5.87
C ALA A 47 -0.30 -1.67 4.92
N LEU A 48 -0.65 -1.02 3.81
CA LEU A 48 -1.51 -1.61 2.78
C LEU A 48 -0.87 -2.86 2.20
N VAL A 49 0.41 -2.81 1.83
CA VAL A 49 1.14 -3.98 1.33
C VAL A 49 1.13 -5.09 2.38
N ALA A 50 1.41 -4.79 3.66
CA ALA A 50 1.35 -5.79 4.72
C ALA A 50 -0.03 -6.44 4.83
N VAL A 51 -1.11 -5.65 4.91
CA VAL A 51 -2.47 -6.18 5.02
C VAL A 51 -2.86 -6.97 3.77
N GLN A 52 -2.57 -6.48 2.57
CA GLN A 52 -2.87 -7.17 1.31
C GLN A 52 -2.05 -8.46 1.13
N THR A 53 -0.93 -8.60 1.85
CA THR A 53 -0.07 -9.79 1.81
C THR A 53 -0.55 -10.85 2.79
N PHE A 54 -0.89 -10.44 4.01
CA PHE A 54 -1.19 -11.35 5.12
C PHE A 54 -2.69 -11.58 5.35
N ALA A 55 -3.57 -10.71 4.85
CA ALA A 55 -5.01 -10.85 5.01
C ALA A 55 -5.67 -11.19 3.68
N THR A 56 -6.36 -12.33 3.62
CA THR A 56 -7.32 -12.65 2.57
C THR A 56 -8.67 -12.91 3.23
N SER A 57 -9.68 -12.12 2.88
CA SER A 57 -11.10 -12.35 3.19
C SER A 57 -11.48 -12.66 4.65
N GLN A 58 -10.63 -12.33 5.64
CA GLN A 58 -10.77 -12.59 7.10
C GLN A 58 -10.04 -13.84 7.66
N THR A 59 -9.22 -14.51 6.85
CA THR A 59 -8.35 -15.62 7.28
C THR A 59 -6.87 -15.30 7.05
N LEU A 60 -6.03 -15.57 8.05
CA LEU A 60 -4.57 -15.48 7.94
C LEU A 60 -4.07 -16.70 7.16
N THR A 61 -3.93 -16.58 5.84
CA THR A 61 -3.28 -17.59 5.00
C THR A 61 -1.90 -17.08 4.58
N LEU A 62 -0.88 -17.92 4.74
CA LEU A 62 0.44 -17.67 4.18
C LEU A 62 0.39 -17.97 2.67
N ASP A 63 -0.22 -17.06 1.90
CA ASP A 63 -0.38 -17.15 0.45
C ASP A 63 0.95 -16.83 -0.28
N ALA A 64 1.06 -17.19 -1.57
CA ALA A 64 2.22 -16.99 -2.46
C ALA A 64 2.72 -15.54 -2.56
N ARG A 65 1.97 -14.58 -1.99
CA ARG A 65 2.31 -13.17 -1.91
C ARG A 65 3.55 -12.90 -1.06
N VAL A 66 3.77 -13.66 0.02
CA VAL A 66 4.93 -13.49 0.91
C VAL A 66 6.25 -13.79 0.19
N PRO A 67 6.44 -14.98 -0.43
CA PRO A 67 7.66 -15.27 -1.19
C PRO A 67 7.82 -14.39 -2.43
N ALA A 68 6.72 -13.99 -3.09
CA ALA A 68 6.77 -13.03 -4.20
C ALA A 68 7.29 -11.64 -3.76
N LEU A 69 6.89 -11.16 -2.58
CA LEU A 69 7.41 -9.92 -2.00
C LEU A 69 8.86 -10.03 -1.55
N ALA A 70 9.29 -11.18 -1.04
CA ALA A 70 10.69 -11.44 -0.73
C ALA A 70 11.57 -11.37 -2.00
N ALA A 71 11.11 -11.97 -3.11
CA ALA A 71 11.80 -11.86 -4.40
C ALA A 71 11.87 -10.40 -4.90
N ALA A 72 10.78 -9.64 -4.76
CA ALA A 72 10.73 -8.24 -5.13
C ALA A 72 11.71 -7.38 -4.30
N THR A 73 11.82 -7.63 -2.99
CA THR A 73 12.76 -6.90 -2.12
C THR A 73 14.21 -7.19 -2.48
N VAL A 74 14.53 -8.43 -2.85
CA VAL A 74 15.87 -8.79 -3.35
C VAL A 74 16.17 -8.08 -4.67
N ALA A 75 15.21 -8.06 -5.61
CA ALA A 75 15.36 -7.36 -6.89
C ALA A 75 15.55 -5.84 -6.71
N LEU A 76 14.88 -5.24 -5.73
CA LEU A 76 15.01 -3.82 -5.40
C LEU A 76 16.40 -3.49 -4.83
N LYS A 77 17.00 -4.41 -4.06
CA LYS A 77 18.37 -4.24 -3.52
C LYS A 77 19.41 -4.10 -4.64
N PHE A 78 19.17 -4.69 -5.80
CA PHE A 78 20.01 -4.57 -6.99
C PHE A 78 19.81 -3.26 -7.78
N LYS A 79 18.99 -2.31 -7.31
CA LYS A 79 18.64 -1.06 -8.01
C LYS A 79 18.07 -1.28 -9.42
N THR A 80 17.39 -2.39 -9.63
CA THR A 80 16.73 -2.76 -10.89
C THR A 80 15.57 -1.77 -11.19
N PRO A 81 15.31 -1.36 -12.45
CA PRO A 81 14.18 -0.48 -12.77
C PRO A 81 12.84 -1.06 -12.28
N PHE A 82 11.94 -0.19 -11.84
CA PHE A 82 10.69 -0.57 -11.17
C PHE A 82 9.86 -1.61 -11.94
N ILE A 83 9.82 -1.48 -13.27
CA ILE A 83 9.08 -2.41 -14.15
C ILE A 83 9.59 -3.85 -14.00
N LEU A 84 10.91 -4.04 -13.87
CA LEU A 84 11.52 -5.36 -13.72
C LEU A 84 11.26 -5.95 -12.34
N VAL A 85 11.23 -5.11 -11.29
CA VAL A 85 10.87 -5.56 -9.93
C VAL A 85 9.43 -6.10 -9.90
N VAL A 86 8.50 -5.39 -10.53
CA VAL A 86 7.09 -5.82 -10.66
C VAL A 86 6.99 -7.11 -11.47
N LEU A 87 7.75 -7.22 -12.57
CA LEU A 87 7.74 -8.40 -13.42
C LEU A 87 8.26 -9.64 -12.68
N ILE A 88 9.37 -9.51 -11.95
CA ILE A 88 9.93 -10.59 -11.11
C ILE A 88 8.91 -11.02 -10.05
N ALA A 89 8.28 -10.07 -9.37
CA ALA A 89 7.25 -10.37 -8.37
C ALA A 89 6.05 -11.12 -8.99
N ALA A 90 5.57 -10.65 -10.15
CA ALA A 90 4.44 -11.26 -10.86
C ALA A 90 4.76 -12.67 -11.34
N VAL A 91 5.94 -12.88 -11.95
CA VAL A 91 6.40 -14.20 -12.39
C VAL A 91 6.58 -15.14 -11.21
N THR A 92 7.13 -14.67 -10.09
CA THR A 92 7.29 -15.49 -8.88
C THR A 92 5.93 -15.93 -8.34
N SER A 93 4.97 -15.00 -8.25
CA SER A 93 3.60 -15.31 -7.82
C SER A 93 2.90 -16.28 -8.77
N ALA A 94 3.02 -16.06 -10.08
CA ALA A 94 2.42 -16.92 -11.11
C ALA A 94 3.03 -18.33 -11.09
N ALA A 95 4.34 -18.47 -10.95
CA ALA A 95 5.03 -19.75 -10.86
C ALA A 95 4.58 -20.53 -9.61
N LEU A 96 4.54 -19.87 -8.44
CA LEU A 96 4.10 -20.50 -7.19
C LEU A 96 2.65 -20.99 -7.26
N ARG A 97 1.78 -20.23 -7.93
CA ARG A 97 0.39 -20.61 -8.16
C ARG A 97 0.27 -21.75 -9.18
N TYR A 98 1.11 -21.75 -10.21
CA TYR A 98 1.15 -22.81 -11.22
C TYR A 98 1.61 -24.16 -10.65
N PHE A 99 2.58 -24.16 -9.73
CA PHE A 99 3.04 -25.37 -9.04
C PHE A 99 2.09 -25.87 -7.93
N GLY A 100 0.94 -25.20 -7.72
CA GLY A 100 -0.09 -25.66 -6.78
C GLY A 100 0.30 -25.58 -5.30
N LEU A 101 1.37 -24.86 -4.95
CA LEU A 101 1.83 -24.68 -3.56
C LEU A 101 1.05 -23.62 -2.78
N ALA A 102 0.15 -22.85 -3.43
CA ALA A 102 -0.64 -21.81 -2.79
C ALA A 102 -2.01 -21.66 -3.49
N ALA A 103 -3.08 -21.71 -2.69
CA ALA A 103 -4.47 -21.50 -3.09
C ALA A 103 -5.05 -20.27 -2.39
#